data_AF-A0A947P392-F1
#
_entry.id   AF-A0A947P392-F1
#
_cell.length_a   1.000
_cell.length_b   1.000
_cell.length_c   1.000
_cell.angle_alpha   90.00
_cell.angle_beta   90.00
_cell.angle_gamma   90.00
#
_symmetry.space_group_name_H-M   'P 1'
#
loop_
_entity.id
_entity.type
_entity.pdbx_description
1 polymer ?
#
loop_
_entity_poly.entity_id
_entity_poly.type
_entity_poly.pdbx_seq_one_letter_code
_entity_poly.pdbx_strand_id
1 'polypeptide(L)'
;MIKFINIEKYFGGESGTTLVELMVAVVISAIIMIGGLQFFYGGKLFLNHGKDRRIALAIAEQRMETVLRYPYNQVADSLSEAGMVIGGKWTKTTTVSGVDDDTDGLGIGDSDGNINDYLEIAVTVDWGESSSKSILIKNYISEYGRQ
;
A
#
# COMPACT_ATOMS: atom_id res chain seq x y z
N MET A 1 62.21 28.44 0.90
CA MET A 1 62.60 27.56 -0.22
C MET A 1 61.91 26.22 0.00
N ILE A 2 60.77 26.00 -0.65
CA ILE A 2 59.96 24.76 -0.51
C ILE A 2 60.18 23.95 -1.79
N LYS A 3 60.70 22.73 -1.64
CA LYS A 3 61.06 21.84 -2.75
C LYS A 3 59.84 20.98 -3.08
N PHE A 4 59.23 21.21 -4.24
CA PHE A 4 58.10 20.40 -4.73
C PHE A 4 58.62 19.00 -5.11
N ILE A 5 57.96 17.98 -4.56
CA ILE A 5 58.24 16.56 -4.86
C ILE A 5 57.62 16.26 -6.24
N ASN A 6 58.45 15.81 -7.18
CA ASN A 6 58.03 15.45 -8.54
C ASN A 6 57.37 14.05 -8.52
N ILE A 7 56.05 14.01 -8.63
CA ILE A 7 55.22 12.79 -8.55
C ILE A 7 55.20 12.02 -9.89
N GLU A 8 55.58 12.65 -11.00
CA GLU A 8 55.50 12.04 -12.35
C GLU A 8 56.40 10.81 -12.56
N LYS A 9 57.42 10.57 -11.72
CA LYS A 9 58.37 9.47 -11.91
C LYS A 9 57.83 8.08 -11.52
N TYR A 10 56.62 7.99 -10.95
CA TYR A 10 56.06 6.71 -10.48
C TYR A 10 55.06 6.06 -11.42
N PHE A 11 54.68 6.70 -12.53
CA PHE A 11 53.58 6.21 -13.39
C PHE A 11 53.99 5.87 -14.84
N GLY A 12 55.29 5.82 -15.15
CA GLY A 12 55.77 5.58 -16.52
C GLY A 12 56.64 4.33 -16.66
N GLY A 13 56.03 3.19 -16.96
CA GLY A 13 56.74 1.99 -17.41
C GLY A 13 55.76 0.87 -17.71
N GLU A 14 55.86 0.25 -18.88
CA GLU A 14 55.08 -0.88 -19.41
C GLU A 14 54.58 -1.83 -18.29
N SER A 15 53.40 -1.52 -17.72
CA SER A 15 53.08 -1.95 -16.36
C SER A 15 52.22 -3.20 -16.36
N GLY A 16 52.83 -4.33 -16.01
CA GLY A 16 52.07 -5.43 -15.44
C GLY A 16 51.34 -4.94 -14.17
N THR A 17 50.08 -5.36 -13.99
CA THR A 17 49.28 -5.06 -12.80
C THR A 17 50.10 -5.35 -11.55
N THR A 18 50.36 -4.34 -10.73
CA THR A 18 51.17 -4.54 -9.52
C THR A 18 50.37 -5.36 -8.50
N LEU A 19 51.02 -6.23 -7.72
CA LEU A 19 50.35 -7.03 -6.68
C LEU A 19 49.52 -6.15 -5.72
N VAL A 20 50.03 -4.96 -5.43
CA VAL A 20 49.39 -3.96 -4.57
C VAL A 20 48.09 -3.45 -5.19
N GLU A 21 48.06 -3.19 -6.49
CA GLU A 21 46.86 -2.76 -7.20
C GLU A 21 45.75 -3.83 -7.15
N LEU A 22 46.11 -5.10 -7.31
CA LEU A 22 45.16 -6.22 -7.15
C LEU A 22 44.57 -6.26 -5.74
N MET A 23 45.41 -6.11 -4.71
CA MET A 23 44.94 -6.10 -3.32
C MET A 23 43.97 -4.95 -3.05
N VAL A 24 44.28 -3.75 -3.56
CA VAL A 24 43.39 -2.58 -3.44
C VAL A 24 42.08 -2.82 -4.20
N ALA A 25 42.13 -3.35 -5.42
CA ALA A 25 40.94 -3.66 -6.22
C ALA A 25 40.03 -4.70 -5.54
N VAL A 26 40.61 -5.73 -4.92
CA VAL A 26 39.85 -6.75 -4.17
C VAL A 26 39.15 -6.12 -2.95
N VAL A 27 39.85 -5.25 -2.21
CA VAL A 27 39.26 -4.56 -1.04
C VAL A 27 38.10 -3.65 -1.46
N ILE A 28 38.30 -2.84 -2.51
CA ILE A 28 37.24 -1.96 -3.03
C ILE A 28 36.05 -2.80 -3.52
N SER A 29 36.29 -3.88 -4.25
CA SER A 29 35.24 -4.78 -4.74
C SER A 29 34.45 -5.42 -3.60
N ALA A 30 35.12 -5.81 -2.50
CA ALA A 30 34.46 -6.37 -1.33
C ALA A 30 33.53 -5.35 -0.66
N ILE A 31 33.98 -4.09 -0.51
CA ILE A 31 33.16 -3.01 0.06
C ILE A 31 31.91 -2.76 -0.82
N ILE A 32 32.09 -2.72 -2.14
CA ILE A 32 30.98 -2.52 -3.09
C ILE A 32 29.99 -3.68 -3.01
N MET A 33 30.46 -4.93 -2.95
CA MET A 33 29.56 -6.09 -2.85
C MET A 33 28.75 -6.07 -1.56
N ILE A 34 29.38 -5.76 -0.42
CA ILE A 34 28.68 -5.69 0.87
C ILE A 34 27.63 -4.57 0.86
N GLY A 35 27.99 -3.38 0.37
CA GLY A 35 27.06 -2.25 0.25
C GLY A 35 25.91 -2.55 -0.72
N GLY A 36 26.21 -3.19 -1.85
CA GLY A 36 25.20 -3.61 -2.82
C GLY A 36 24.19 -4.59 -2.23
N LEU A 37 24.66 -5.60 -1.48
CA LEU A 37 23.77 -6.56 -0.82
C LEU A 37 22.81 -5.88 0.15
N GLN A 38 23.31 -4.97 1.00
CA GLN A 38 22.45 -4.22 1.92
C GLN A 38 21.36 -3.43 1.19
N PHE A 39 21.71 -2.78 0.08
CA PHE A 39 20.75 -2.05 -0.75
C PHE A 39 19.67 -2.96 -1.33
N PHE A 40 20.05 -4.14 -1.85
CA PHE A 40 19.10 -5.12 -2.38
C PHE A 40 18.14 -5.66 -1.31
N TYR A 41 18.65 -6.00 -0.12
CA TYR A 41 17.80 -6.47 0.98
C TYR A 41 16.83 -5.39 1.45
N GLY A 42 17.30 -4.16 1.64
CA GLY A 42 16.44 -3.02 1.98
C GLY A 42 15.37 -2.77 0.92
N GLY A 43 15.75 -2.76 -0.36
CA GLY A 43 14.83 -2.52 -1.48
C GLY A 43 13.71 -3.56 -1.57
N LYS A 44 14.00 -4.85 -1.31
CA LYS A 44 12.99 -5.92 -1.32
C LYS A 44 11.88 -5.69 -0.29
N LEU A 45 12.20 -5.17 0.90
CA LEU A 45 11.20 -4.88 1.93
C LEU A 45 10.24 -3.77 1.49
N PHE A 46 10.75 -2.70 0.88
CA PHE A 46 9.93 -1.62 0.34
C PHE A 46 9.02 -2.10 -0.80
N LEU A 47 9.55 -2.92 -1.71
CA LEU A 47 8.76 -3.48 -2.81
C LEU A 47 7.63 -4.39 -2.31
N ASN A 48 7.89 -5.19 -1.27
CA ASN A 48 6.86 -6.05 -0.70
C ASN A 48 5.73 -5.24 -0.06
N HIS A 49 6.03 -4.14 0.64
CA HIS A 49 5.00 -3.25 1.19
C HIS A 49 4.16 -2.59 0.09
N GLY A 50 4.79 -2.14 -1.00
CA GLY A 50 4.08 -1.59 -2.15
C GLY A 50 3.19 -2.63 -2.83
N LYS A 51 3.67 -3.86 -2.96
CA LYS A 51 2.92 -4.98 -3.55
C LYS A 51 1.66 -5.29 -2.75
N ASP A 52 1.78 -5.46 -1.44
CA ASP A 52 0.64 -5.82 -0.59
C ASP A 52 -0.43 -4.72 -0.60
N ARG A 53 -0.02 -3.45 -0.59
CA ARG A 53 -0.93 -2.30 -0.69
C ARG A 53 -1.70 -2.28 -2.01
N ARG A 54 -1.04 -2.57 -3.13
CA ARG A 54 -1.69 -2.62 -4.46
C ARG A 54 -2.71 -3.75 -4.55
N ILE A 55 -2.38 -4.93 -4.01
CA ILE A 55 -3.30 -6.07 -3.99
C ILE A 55 -4.50 -5.75 -3.11
N ALA A 56 -4.27 -5.20 -1.91
CA ALA A 56 -5.36 -4.83 -1.01
C ALA A 56 -6.29 -3.76 -1.62
N LEU A 57 -5.72 -2.78 -2.33
CA LEU A 57 -6.50 -1.79 -3.06
C LEU A 57 -7.35 -2.44 -4.16
N ALA A 58 -6.76 -3.31 -4.99
CA ALA A 58 -7.49 -3.99 -6.06
C ALA A 58 -8.63 -4.86 -5.52
N ILE A 59 -8.43 -5.54 -4.39
CA ILE A 59 -9.48 -6.31 -3.69
C ILE A 59 -10.60 -5.38 -3.21
N ALA A 60 -10.24 -4.25 -2.59
CA ALA A 60 -11.21 -3.29 -2.08
C ALA A 60 -12.03 -2.65 -3.23
N GLU A 61 -11.36 -2.29 -4.33
CA GLU A 61 -11.99 -1.76 -5.55
C GLU A 61 -12.93 -2.79 -6.19
N GLN A 62 -12.49 -4.04 -6.36
CA GLN A 62 -13.34 -5.11 -6.89
C GLN A 62 -14.60 -5.31 -6.03
N ARG A 63 -14.46 -5.22 -4.70
CA ARG A 63 -15.62 -5.31 -3.80
C ARG A 63 -16.52 -4.09 -3.96
N MET A 64 -15.95 -2.89 -4.07
CA MET A 64 -16.72 -1.66 -4.27
C MET A 64 -17.49 -1.68 -5.60
N GLU A 65 -16.92 -2.22 -6.68
CA GLU A 65 -17.64 -2.44 -7.93
C GLU A 65 -18.80 -3.42 -7.78
N THR A 66 -18.65 -4.44 -6.93
CA THR A 66 -19.72 -5.38 -6.63
C THR A 66 -20.85 -4.71 -5.84
N VAL A 67 -20.48 -3.89 -4.84
CA VAL A 67 -21.42 -3.07 -4.06
C VAL A 67 -22.26 -2.19 -4.99
N LEU A 68 -21.63 -1.57 -5.99
CA LEU A 68 -22.29 -0.74 -6.98
C LEU A 68 -23.27 -1.49 -7.88
N ARG A 69 -23.43 -2.81 -7.79
CA ARG A 69 -24.45 -3.55 -8.54
C ARG A 69 -25.75 -3.79 -7.77
N TYR A 70 -25.76 -3.54 -6.46
CA TYR A 70 -26.93 -3.77 -5.64
C TYR A 70 -27.85 -2.53 -5.60
N PRO A 71 -29.18 -2.73 -5.66
CA PRO A 71 -30.15 -1.67 -5.39
C PRO A 71 -30.14 -1.31 -3.89
N TYR A 72 -30.48 -0.06 -3.56
CA TYR A 72 -30.40 0.51 -2.21
C TYR A 72 -30.95 -0.42 -1.12
N ASN A 73 -32.16 -0.95 -1.36
CA ASN A 73 -32.89 -1.84 -0.46
C ASN A 73 -32.25 -3.22 -0.22
N GLN A 74 -31.23 -3.62 -0.98
CA GLN A 74 -30.54 -4.91 -0.83
C GLN A 74 -29.10 -4.77 -0.34
N VAL A 75 -28.58 -3.54 -0.24
CA VAL A 75 -27.18 -3.27 0.11
C VAL A 75 -26.87 -3.73 1.53
N ALA A 76 -27.73 -3.39 2.50
CA ALA A 76 -27.47 -3.69 3.91
C ALA A 76 -27.38 -5.19 4.22
N ASP A 77 -28.32 -5.99 3.70
CA ASP A 77 -28.40 -7.41 4.00
C ASP A 77 -27.43 -8.28 3.18
N SER A 78 -27.08 -7.85 1.95
CA SER A 78 -26.32 -8.68 1.01
C SER A 78 -24.81 -8.46 1.05
N LEU A 79 -24.35 -7.35 1.63
CA LEU A 79 -22.95 -6.92 1.48
C LEU A 79 -22.14 -6.96 2.77
N SER A 80 -22.79 -7.04 3.93
CA SER A 80 -22.10 -7.13 5.21
C SER A 80 -21.29 -8.43 5.29
N GLU A 81 -19.97 -8.29 5.44
CA GLU A 81 -19.04 -9.42 5.44
C GLU A 81 -17.92 -9.12 6.43
N ALA A 82 -17.70 -10.01 7.40
CA ALA A 82 -16.69 -9.80 8.42
C ALA A 82 -15.53 -10.78 8.25
N GLY A 83 -14.32 -10.26 8.05
CA GLY A 83 -13.10 -11.04 8.24
C GLY A 83 -12.83 -12.15 7.22
N MET A 84 -13.26 -12.01 5.96
CA MET A 84 -13.00 -13.03 4.95
C MET A 84 -11.52 -13.05 4.55
N VAL A 85 -10.89 -14.20 4.73
CA VAL A 85 -9.49 -14.41 4.35
C VAL A 85 -9.38 -14.69 2.85
N ILE A 86 -8.56 -13.89 2.17
CA ILE A 86 -8.26 -13.96 0.74
C ILE A 86 -6.80 -14.36 0.61
N GLY A 87 -6.53 -15.42 -0.17
CA GLY A 87 -5.16 -15.87 -0.46
C GLY A 87 -4.32 -16.23 0.77
N GLY A 88 -4.97 -16.52 1.91
CA GLY A 88 -4.32 -16.91 3.17
C GLY A 88 -3.57 -15.79 3.90
N LYS A 89 -3.64 -14.53 3.43
CA LYS A 89 -2.88 -13.40 3.99
C LYS A 89 -3.70 -12.12 4.15
N TRP A 90 -4.60 -11.84 3.21
CA TRP A 90 -5.41 -10.63 3.24
C TRP A 90 -6.74 -10.93 3.91
N THR A 91 -7.27 -10.01 4.70
CA THR A 91 -8.57 -10.13 5.35
C THR A 91 -9.43 -8.97 4.89
N LYS A 92 -10.61 -9.26 4.33
CA LYS A 92 -11.56 -8.27 3.84
C LYS A 92 -12.76 -8.19 4.77
N THR A 93 -13.16 -6.97 5.12
CA THR A 93 -14.34 -6.66 5.91
C THR A 93 -15.15 -5.59 5.18
N THR A 94 -16.44 -5.82 4.97
CA THR A 94 -17.38 -4.86 4.39
C THR A 94 -18.44 -4.54 5.44
N THR A 95 -18.58 -3.27 5.79
CA THR A 95 -19.61 -2.78 6.70
C THR A 95 -20.52 -1.82 5.97
N VAL A 96 -21.82 -1.95 6.23
CA VAL A 96 -22.85 -1.03 5.74
C VAL A 96 -23.52 -0.39 6.95
N SER A 97 -23.59 0.92 6.97
CA SER A 97 -24.24 1.68 8.05
C SER A 97 -25.12 2.78 7.48
N GLY A 98 -26.35 2.91 7.99
CA GLY A 98 -27.23 4.02 7.67
C GLY A 98 -26.75 5.34 8.28
N VAL A 99 -26.96 6.43 7.56
CA VAL A 99 -26.65 7.80 7.95
C VAL A 99 -27.90 8.63 7.75
N ASP A 100 -28.34 9.28 8.83
CA ASP A 100 -29.46 10.22 8.95
C ASP A 100 -28.95 11.63 8.60
N ASP A 101 -29.60 12.34 7.67
CA ASP A 101 -29.30 13.72 7.27
C ASP A 101 -30.39 14.70 7.74
N ASP A 102 -30.10 16.01 7.69
CA ASP A 102 -31.05 17.02 8.18
C ASP A 102 -31.94 17.62 7.07
N THR A 103 -31.94 17.01 5.87
CA THR A 103 -32.55 17.58 4.67
C THR A 103 -34.09 17.52 4.69
N ASP A 104 -34.67 16.46 5.22
CA ASP A 104 -36.13 16.24 5.37
C ASP A 104 -36.59 16.05 6.81
N GLY A 105 -35.65 15.99 7.75
CA GLY A 105 -35.88 16.06 9.19
C GLY A 105 -35.15 14.92 9.91
N LEU A 106 -34.65 15.17 11.11
CA LEU A 106 -33.89 14.15 11.84
C LEU A 106 -34.79 13.16 12.59
N GLY A 107 -34.45 11.87 12.52
CA GLY A 107 -35.09 10.82 13.31
C GLY A 107 -36.61 10.72 13.12
N ILE A 108 -37.37 10.78 14.21
CA ILE A 108 -38.85 10.60 14.15
C ILE A 108 -39.55 11.82 13.49
N GLY A 109 -38.84 12.93 13.30
CA GLY A 109 -39.34 14.14 12.66
C GLY A 109 -39.16 14.17 11.15
N ASP A 110 -38.61 13.11 10.57
CA ASP A 110 -38.43 12.94 9.14
C ASP A 110 -39.79 12.95 8.39
N SER A 111 -39.81 13.69 7.30
CA SER A 111 -40.98 13.94 6.44
C SER A 111 -41.38 12.72 5.59
N ASP A 112 -40.47 11.80 5.29
CA ASP A 112 -40.75 10.59 4.50
C ASP A 112 -40.77 9.30 5.34
N GLY A 113 -40.24 9.37 6.57
CA GLY A 113 -40.30 8.31 7.57
C GLY A 113 -39.17 7.28 7.47
N ASN A 114 -38.18 7.50 6.60
CA ASN A 114 -36.94 6.76 6.52
C ASN A 114 -35.77 7.51 7.18
N ILE A 115 -35.51 7.18 8.45
CA ILE A 115 -34.40 7.72 9.27
C ILE A 115 -32.99 7.48 8.67
N ASN A 116 -32.85 6.69 7.59
CA ASN A 116 -31.57 6.48 6.92
C ASN A 116 -31.65 6.92 5.45
N ASP A 117 -31.19 8.13 5.18
CA ASP A 117 -31.16 8.74 3.84
C ASP A 117 -30.02 8.19 2.98
N TYR A 118 -28.90 7.88 3.62
CA TYR A 118 -27.73 7.31 2.97
C TYR A 118 -27.28 6.02 3.65
N LEU A 119 -26.72 5.13 2.82
CA LEU A 119 -25.92 4.01 3.28
C LEU A 119 -24.45 4.31 3.06
N GLU A 120 -23.69 4.42 4.15
CA GLU A 120 -22.23 4.38 4.13
C GLU A 120 -21.77 2.94 3.98
N ILE A 121 -20.96 2.68 2.95
CA ILE A 121 -20.38 1.37 2.67
C ILE A 121 -18.87 1.50 2.81
N ALA A 122 -18.34 0.82 3.80
CA ALA A 122 -16.92 0.81 4.12
C ALA A 122 -16.34 -0.58 3.81
N VAL A 123 -15.37 -0.62 2.90
CA VAL A 123 -14.61 -1.83 2.59
C VAL A 123 -13.20 -1.67 3.15
N THR A 124 -12.87 -2.49 4.13
CA THR A 124 -11.56 -2.57 4.77
C THR A 124 -10.84 -3.83 4.30
N VAL A 125 -9.59 -3.70 3.87
CA VAL A 125 -8.71 -4.83 3.58
C VAL A 125 -7.45 -4.72 4.42
N ASP A 126 -7.23 -5.71 5.28
CA ASP A 126 -6.09 -5.84 6.19
C ASP A 126 -5.09 -6.89 5.66
N TRP A 127 -3.79 -6.67 5.85
CA TRP A 127 -2.76 -7.63 5.44
C TRP A 127 -1.55 -7.73 6.38
N GLY A 128 -1.73 -7.28 7.63
CA GLY A 128 -0.72 -7.36 8.68
C GLY A 128 -1.17 -8.26 9.82
N GLU A 129 -0.30 -9.16 10.28
CA GLU A 129 -0.59 -10.12 11.36
C GLU A 129 -0.70 -9.47 12.76
N SER A 130 -0.23 -8.22 12.91
CA SER A 130 -0.23 -7.53 14.22
C SER A 130 -0.18 -5.99 14.13
N SER A 131 -0.03 -5.42 12.93
CA SER A 131 0.01 -3.97 12.73
C SER A 131 -1.05 -3.57 11.71
N SER A 132 -1.80 -2.53 12.06
CA SER A 132 -2.84 -1.74 11.38
C SER A 132 -2.57 -1.33 9.91
N LYS A 133 -2.01 -2.22 9.10
CA LYS A 133 -1.83 -2.04 7.66
C LYS A 133 -3.11 -2.48 6.98
N SER A 134 -3.95 -1.48 6.76
CA SER A 134 -5.22 -1.62 6.12
C SER A 134 -5.42 -0.54 5.06
N ILE A 135 -6.32 -0.82 4.13
CA ILE A 135 -6.92 0.19 3.27
C ILE A 135 -8.40 0.18 3.57
N LEU A 136 -8.96 1.37 3.76
CA LEU A 136 -10.38 1.62 3.88
C LEU A 136 -10.83 2.44 2.67
N ILE A 137 -11.78 1.92 1.91
CA ILE A 137 -12.51 2.69 0.89
C ILE A 137 -13.94 2.86 1.39
N LYS A 138 -14.40 4.11 1.41
CA LYS A 138 -15.79 4.46 1.74
C LYS A 138 -16.53 4.91 0.49
N ASN A 139 -17.80 4.57 0.43
CA ASN A 139 -18.72 5.09 -0.58
C ASN A 139 -20.10 5.30 0.05
N TYR A 140 -20.89 6.20 -0.53
CA TYR A 140 -22.24 6.54 -0.06
C TYR A 140 -23.24 6.26 -1.18
N ILE A 141 -24.36 5.63 -0.83
CA ILE A 141 -25.48 5.41 -1.74
C ILE A 141 -26.71 6.04 -1.11
N SER A 142 -27.45 6.84 -1.87
CA SER A 142 -28.75 7.37 -1.47
C SER A 142 -29.89 6.58 -2.11
N GLU A 143 -31.07 6.65 -1.49
CA GLU A 143 -32.30 6.05 -2.02
C GLU A 143 -32.67 6.61 -3.41
N TYR A 144 -32.56 7.92 -3.59
CA TYR A 144 -32.96 8.63 -4.82
C TYR A 144 -31.95 8.52 -5.98
N GLY A 145 -30.75 7.99 -5.75
CA GLY A 145 -29.67 7.98 -6.72
C GLY A 145 -29.75 6.89 -7.80
N ARG A 146 -30.62 5.88 -7.63
CA ARG A 146 -30.72 4.72 -8.54
C ARG A 146 -32.15 4.18 -8.67
N GLN A 147 -32.90 4.75 -9.61
CA GLN A 147 -34.05 4.10 -10.24
C GLN A 147 -33.63 3.41 -11.54
#